data_AF-A0A7K2CQZ0-F1
#
_entry.id   AF-A0A7K2CQZ0-F1
#
_cell.length_a   1.000
_cell.length_b   1.000
_cell.length_c   1.000
_cell.angle_alpha   90.00
_cell.angle_beta   90.00
_cell.angle_gamma   90.00
#
_symmetry.space_group_name_H-M   'P 1'
#
loop_
_entity.id
_entity.type
_entity.pdbx_description
1 polymer ?
#
loop_
_entity_poly.entity_id
_entity_poly.type
_entity_poly.pdbx_seq_one_letter_code
_entity_poly.pdbx_strand_id
1 'polypeptide(L)' 'MAGCYFIATKYIADTPGGDTFIVGGKYIDQMVRTPEGWRIAHRLLEQTFLDGNPEVEAVSKARWAARQQDGA' A
#
# COMPACT_ATOMS: atom_id res chain seq x y z
N MET A 1 -9.62 18.98 1.60
CA MET A 1 -8.78 17.83 1.20
C MET A 1 -7.51 17.85 2.02
N ALA A 2 -7.09 16.70 2.56
CA ALA A 2 -5.84 16.56 3.28
C ALA A 2 -4.84 15.80 2.40
N GLY A 3 -3.55 16.15 2.46
CA GLY A 3 -2.52 15.51 1.66
C GLY A 3 -1.26 15.22 2.48
N CYS A 4 -0.66 14.05 2.27
CA CYS A 4 0.65 13.72 2.83
C CYS A 4 1.49 12.91 1.85
N TYR A 5 2.81 13.02 1.96
CA TYR A 5 3.74 12.15 1.26
C TYR A 5 3.91 10.85 2.04
N PHE A 6 4.12 9.75 1.33
CA PHE A 6 4.43 8.47 1.95
C PHE A 6 5.58 7.76 1.24
N ILE A 7 6.26 6.91 2.01
CA ILE A 7 7.14 5.85 1.53
C ILE A 7 6.68 4.58 2.24
N ALA A 8 6.43 3.52 1.48
CA ALA A 8 6.03 2.22 1.97
C ALA A 8 7.05 1.18 1.54
N THR A 9 7.70 0.53 2.52
CA THR A 9 8.65 -0.55 2.29
C THR A 9 7.93 -1.90 2.44
N LYS A 10 8.11 -2.77 1.46
CA LYS A 10 7.67 -4.16 1.47
C LYS A 10 8.90 -5.04 1.66
N TYR A 11 8.74 -6.07 2.50
CA TYR A 11 9.75 -7.07 2.74
C TYR A 11 9.12 -8.46 2.65
N ILE A 12 9.69 -9.32 1.82
CA ILE A 12 9.36 -10.75 1.78
C ILE A 12 10.66 -11.53 1.68
N ALA A 13 10.96 -12.31 2.72
CA ALA A 13 12.15 -13.13 2.80
C ALA A 13 12.27 -14.12 1.64
N ASP A 14 13.51 -14.38 1.23
CA ASP A 14 13.91 -15.36 0.21
C ASP A 14 13.26 -15.11 -1.16
N THR A 15 12.99 -13.84 -1.48
CA THR A 15 12.44 -13.50 -2.80
C THR A 15 13.57 -13.48 -3.82
N PRO A 16 13.48 -14.24 -4.95
CA PRO A 16 14.48 -14.18 -6.00
C PRO A 16 14.72 -12.75 -6.49
N GLY A 17 15.97 -12.30 -6.50
CA GLY A 17 16.32 -10.92 -6.88
C GLY A 17 16.35 -9.91 -5.73
N GLY A 18 16.11 -10.35 -4.47
CA GLY A 18 16.20 -9.54 -3.26
C GLY A 18 14.85 -9.35 -2.56
N ASP A 19 14.88 -9.08 -1.26
CA ASP A 19 13.68 -9.18 -0.42
C ASP A 19 12.87 -7.88 -0.31
N THR A 20 13.34 -6.77 -0.89
CA THR A 20 12.78 -5.44 -0.66
C THR A 20 12.15 -4.81 -1.90
N PHE A 21 11.05 -4.11 -1.69
CA PHE A 21 10.41 -3.26 -2.70
C PHE A 21 9.82 -2.02 -2.03
N ILE A 22 9.97 -0.85 -2.66
CA ILE A 22 9.54 0.44 -2.11
C ILE A 22 8.52 1.07 -3.05
N VAL A 23 7.45 1.60 -2.47
CA VAL A 23 6.46 2.46 -3.15
C VAL A 23 6.50 3.83 -2.51
N GLY A 24 6.68 4.88 -3.32
CA GLY A 24 6.58 6.26 -2.87
C GLY A 24 5.47 7.00 -3.58
N GLY A 25 4.90 8.00 -2.90
CA GLY A 25 3.79 8.76 -3.46
C GLY A 25 3.17 9.76 -2.52
N LYS A 26 1.93 10.13 -2.83
CA LYS A 26 1.06 10.97 -2.01
C LYS A 26 -0.24 10.25 -1.70
N TYR A 27 -0.75 10.47 -0.49
CA TYR A 27 -2.16 10.24 -0.20
C TYR A 27 -2.92 11.55 -0.33
N ILE A 28 -4.05 11.50 -1.02
CA ILE A 28 -5.01 12.59 -1.10
C ILE A 28 -6.32 12.10 -0.49
N ASP A 29 -6.65 12.64 0.68
CA ASP A 29 -7.74 12.17 1.50
C ASP A 29 -8.93 13.14 1.51
N GLN A 30 -10.11 12.54 1.35
CA GLN A 30 -11.38 13.15 1.69
C GLN A 30 -11.76 12.67 3.09
N MET A 31 -11.89 13.64 4.01
CA MET A 31 -12.15 13.38 5.42
C MET A 31 -13.59 13.76 5.77
N VAL A 32 -14.22 12.98 6.65
CA VAL A 32 -15.52 13.29 7.24
C VAL A 32 -15.41 13.33 8.76
N ARG A 33 -16.11 14.28 9.39
CA ARG A 33 -16.21 14.40 10.84
C ARG A 33 -17.41 13.56 11.30
N THR A 34 -17.17 12.54 12.12
CA THR A 34 -18.21 11.78 12.83
C THR A 34 -18.22 12.20 14.31
N PRO A 35 -19.26 11.82 15.09
CA PRO A 35 -19.26 12.05 16.55
C PRO A 35 -18.04 11.44 17.26
N GLU A 36 -17.51 10.32 16.75
CA GLU A 36 -16.34 9.60 17.27
C GLU A 36 -15.00 10.14 16.72
N GLY A 37 -15.04 11.20 15.91
CA GLY A 37 -13.86 11.89 15.38
C GLY A 37 -13.75 11.86 13.86
N TRP A 38 -12.56 12.17 13.35
CA TRP A 38 -12.31 12.17 11.91
C TRP A 38 -12.17 10.75 11.36
N ARG A 39 -12.72 10.53 10.16
CA ARG A 39 -12.57 9.31 9.37
C ARG A 39 -12.20 9.68 7.93
N ILE A 40 -11.44 8.80 7.28
CA ILE A 40 -11.15 8.88 5.85
C ILE A 40 -12.37 8.30 5.13
N ALA A 41 -13.10 9.12 4.38
CA ALA A 41 -14.19 8.65 3.53
C ALA A 41 -13.66 8.08 2.21
N HIS A 42 -12.60 8.69 1.68
CA HIS A 42 -11.93 8.23 0.47
C HIS A 42 -10.45 8.60 0.51
N ARG A 43 -9.59 7.71 0.02
CA ARG A 43 -8.15 7.94 -0.15
C ARG A 43 -7.76 7.62 -1.58
N LEU A 44 -7.19 8.60 -2.28
CA LEU A 44 -6.47 8.37 -3.53
C LEU A 44 -4.98 8.20 -3.22
N LEU A 45 -4.40 7.10 -3.69
CA LEU A 45 -2.95 6.88 -3.69
C LEU A 45 -2.41 7.33 -5.05
N GLU A 46 -1.70 8.46 -5.07
CA GLU A 46 -0.93 8.90 -6.24
C GLU A 46 0.50 8.38 -6.12
N GLN A 47 0.80 7.30 -6.85
CA GLN A 47 2.14 6.70 -6.88
C GLN A 47 3.07 7.58 -7.72
N THR A 48 4.24 7.94 -7.17
CA THR A 48 5.24 8.75 -7.88
C THR A 48 6.48 7.96 -8.26
N PHE A 49 6.87 6.97 -7.47
CA PHE A 49 8.00 6.10 -7.80
C PHE A 49 7.85 4.69 -7.23
N LEU A 50 8.57 3.78 -7.87
CA LEU A 50 8.82 2.42 -7.43
C LEU A 50 10.33 2.21 -7.40
N ASP A 51 10.79 1.43 -6.43
CA ASP A 51 12.20 1.05 -6.33
C ASP A 51 12.36 -0.35 -5.72
N GLY A 52 13.48 -1.02 -5.99
CA GLY A 52 13.76 -2.37 -5.51
C GLY A 52 13.20 -3.49 -6.39
N ASN A 53 12.98 -4.67 -5.81
CA ASN A 53 12.65 -5.90 -6.53
C ASN A 53 11.14 -6.06 -6.79
N PRO A 54 10.65 -5.96 -8.05
CA PRO A 54 9.24 -6.10 -8.37
C PRO A 54 8.67 -7.51 -8.08
N GLU A 55 9.49 -8.54 -7.93
CA GLU A 55 9.02 -9.88 -7.54
C GLU A 55 8.42 -9.89 -6.13
N VAL A 56 8.89 -9.03 -5.23
CA VAL A 56 8.30 -8.86 -3.89
C VAL A 56 6.85 -8.39 -4.02
N GLU A 57 6.58 -7.50 -4.98
CA GLU A 57 5.22 -7.03 -5.27
C GLU A 57 4.35 -8.13 -5.87
N ALA A 58 4.89 -8.93 -6.78
CA ALA A 58 4.19 -10.05 -7.39
C ALA A 58 3.77 -11.09 -6.34
N VAL A 59 4.69 -11.47 -5.45
CA VAL A 59 4.40 -12.41 -4.35
C VAL A 59 3.37 -11.82 -3.38
N SER A 60 3.48 -10.54 -3.04
CA SER A 60 2.49 -9.85 -2.18
C SER A 60 1.08 -9.92 -2.77
N LYS A 61 0.93 -9.63 -4.07
CA LYS A 61 -0.35 -9.71 -4.79
C LYS A 61 -0.90 -11.13 -4.81
N ALA A 62 -0.06 -12.13 -5.06
CA ALA A 62 -0.48 -13.54 -5.05
C ALA A 62 -0.99 -13.98 -3.66
N ARG A 63 -0.28 -13.60 -2.58
CA ARG A 63 -0.71 -13.86 -1.20
C ARG A 63 -2.05 -13.19 -0.87
N TRP A 64 -2.26 -11.96 -1.32
CA TRP A 64 -3.53 -11.25 -1.14
C TRP A 64 -4.67 -11.93 -1.89
N ALA A 65 -4.45 -12.33 -3.15
CA ALA A 65 -5.45 -13.03 -3.95
C ALA A 65 -5.88 -14.36 -3.29
N ALA A 66 -4.94 -15.14 -2.76
CA ALA A 66 -5.24 -16.37 -2.03
C ALA A 66 -6.11 -16.11 -0.78
N ARG A 67 -5.78 -15.10 0.04
CA ARG A 67 -6.55 -14.76 1.24
C ARG A 67 -7.99 -14.37 0.98
N GLN A 68 -8.26 -13.70 -0.14
CA GLN A 68 -9.63 -13.33 -0.52
C GLN A 68 -10.49 -14.55 -0.91
N GLN A 69 -9.86 -15.62 -1.39
CA GLN A 69 -10.55 -16.87 -1.72
C GLN A 69 -10.90 -17.66 -0.46
N ASP A 70 -10.10 -17.53 0.59
CA ASP A 70 -10.28 -18.24 1.87
C ASP A 70 -11.31 -17.59 2.82
N GLY A 71 -11.91 -16.46 2.44
CA GLY A 71 -13.05 -15.86 3.14
C GLY A 71 -12.74 -15.35 4.55
N ALA A 72 -11.68 -14.56 4.70
CA ALA A 72 -11.41 -13.78 5.92
C ALA A 72 -12.32 -12.54 6.03
#